data_AF-A0A512H6P8-F1
#
_entry.id   AF-A0A512H6P8-F1
#
_cell.length_a   1.000
_cell.length_b   1.000
_cell.length_c   1.000
_cell.angle_alpha   90.00
_cell.angle_beta   90.00
_cell.angle_gamma   90.00
#
_symmetry.space_group_name_H-M   'P 1'
#
loop_
_entity.id
_entity.type
_entity.pdbx_description
1 polymer ?
#
loop_
_entity_poly.entity_id
_entity_poly.type
_entity_poly.pdbx_seq_one_letter_code
_entity_poly.pdbx_strand_id
1 'polypeptide(L)'
;MAEQTLKEAFEVADTGAVISGELIPIDGRGKVRVTYNWLYSALNCVPNDSSSFSWVIEKVSGDVVALSPQSHYGGMKLYASVRPDNSYHVQVQAPFSADWITKAQGDEHITMTELGFLTVTFKGLNGQYMAVNGSESSGVISTGGSHCGYRLQSNASRADDATFFIAVDQVLQSKIALPKITGRSPEELVNFLGKRGVENFAQIALQVGR
;
A
#
# COMPACT_ATOMS: atom_id res chain seq x y z
N MET A 1 -2.68 -1.25 27.19
CA MET A 1 -3.60 -2.08 26.37
C MET A 1 -2.75 -3.12 25.68
N ALA A 2 -3.24 -4.36 25.54
CA ALA A 2 -2.53 -5.37 24.73
C ALA A 2 -2.53 -4.91 23.25
N GLU A 3 -1.47 -5.22 22.51
CA GLU A 3 -1.42 -4.97 21.07
C GLU A 3 -2.49 -5.83 20.38
N GLN A 4 -3.28 -5.22 19.49
CA GLN A 4 -4.27 -5.90 18.65
C GLN A 4 -3.60 -6.52 17.42
N THR A 5 -4.20 -7.56 16.86
CA THR A 5 -3.90 -7.91 15.46
C THR A 5 -4.47 -6.87 14.50
N LEU A 6 -4.04 -6.89 13.24
CA LEU A 6 -4.58 -5.99 12.24
C LEU A 6 -6.08 -6.24 12.02
N LYS A 7 -6.51 -7.51 11.98
CA LYS A 7 -7.91 -7.90 11.87
C LYS A 7 -8.73 -7.39 13.04
N GLU A 8 -8.29 -7.63 14.28
CA GLU A 8 -8.99 -7.16 15.48
C GLU A 8 -9.13 -5.63 15.48
N ALA A 9 -8.07 -4.92 15.08
CA ALA A 9 -8.09 -3.48 14.92
C ALA A 9 -9.15 -3.04 13.88
N PHE A 10 -9.16 -3.64 12.69
CA PHE A 10 -10.12 -3.28 11.65
C PHE A 10 -11.54 -3.73 11.96
N GLU A 11 -11.76 -4.78 12.75
CA GLU A 11 -13.10 -5.18 13.22
C GLU A 11 -13.73 -4.08 14.09
N VAL A 12 -12.98 -3.53 15.06
CA VAL A 12 -13.50 -2.52 16.00
C VAL A 12 -13.39 -1.08 15.50
N ALA A 13 -12.60 -0.83 14.46
CA ALA A 13 -12.45 0.51 13.85
C ALA A 13 -13.78 1.06 13.32
N ASP A 14 -13.96 2.37 13.43
CA ASP A 14 -15.01 3.09 12.71
C ASP A 14 -14.65 3.18 11.22
N THR A 15 -15.66 3.36 10.36
CA THR A 15 -15.44 3.75 8.96
C THR A 15 -14.65 5.05 8.89
N GLY A 16 -13.70 5.14 7.97
CA GLY A 16 -12.77 6.25 7.81
C GLY A 16 -11.31 5.84 8.03
N ALA A 17 -10.43 6.82 8.21
CA ALA A 17 -8.99 6.57 8.32
C ALA A 17 -8.67 5.80 9.61
N VAL A 18 -7.95 4.68 9.49
CA VAL A 18 -7.62 3.81 10.64
C VAL A 18 -6.13 3.92 10.99
N ILE A 19 -5.28 3.75 9.98
CA ILE A 19 -3.82 3.80 10.12
C ILE A 19 -3.19 4.53 8.94
N SER A 20 -2.00 5.08 9.16
CA SER A 20 -1.08 5.45 8.08
C SER A 20 0.22 4.67 8.22
N GLY A 21 0.88 4.40 7.10
CA GLY A 21 2.15 3.68 7.08
C GLY A 21 2.67 3.45 5.67
N GLU A 22 3.87 2.90 5.57
CA GLU A 22 4.46 2.52 4.29
C GLU A 22 3.97 1.11 3.89
N LEU A 23 3.69 0.91 2.61
CA LEU A 23 3.32 -0.39 2.06
C LEU A 23 4.55 -1.02 1.40
N ILE A 24 4.95 -2.18 1.88
CA ILE A 24 6.18 -2.85 1.47
C ILE A 24 5.86 -4.24 0.95
N PRO A 25 6.03 -4.54 -0.34
CA PRO A 25 5.91 -5.89 -0.87
C PRO A 25 6.92 -6.81 -0.18
N ILE A 26 6.52 -8.02 0.21
CA ILE A 26 7.43 -8.94 0.93
C ILE A 26 8.56 -9.49 0.05
N ASP A 27 8.44 -9.36 -1.27
CA ASP A 27 9.50 -9.67 -2.24
C ASP A 27 10.64 -8.62 -2.23
N GLY A 28 10.41 -7.51 -1.49
CA GLY A 28 11.28 -6.38 -1.31
C GLY A 28 11.73 -5.69 -2.59
N ARG A 29 10.83 -5.53 -3.56
CA ARG A 29 11.01 -4.64 -4.73
C ARG A 29 10.88 -3.13 -4.42
N GLY A 30 10.84 -2.77 -3.14
CA GLY A 30 10.83 -1.39 -2.66
C GLY A 30 9.44 -0.93 -2.22
N LYS A 31 9.37 0.22 -1.53
CA LYS A 31 8.12 0.77 -1.01
C LYS A 31 7.17 1.13 -2.16
N VAL A 32 5.89 0.77 -2.01
CA VAL A 32 4.82 1.16 -2.93
C VAL A 32 4.62 2.68 -2.83
N ARG A 33 4.70 3.36 -3.97
CA ARG A 33 4.50 4.81 -4.11
C ARG A 33 3.67 5.14 -5.33
N VAL A 34 3.36 6.42 -5.49
CA VAL A 34 2.71 6.95 -6.69
C VAL A 34 3.68 7.79 -7.49
N THR A 35 3.72 7.58 -8.82
CA THR A 35 4.38 8.49 -9.76
C THR A 35 3.34 9.34 -10.50
N TYR A 36 3.25 10.63 -10.17
CA TYR A 36 2.21 11.56 -10.62
C TYR A 36 2.44 12.19 -12.00
N ASN A 37 2.62 11.36 -13.02
CA ASN A 37 2.76 11.81 -14.42
C ASN A 37 2.48 10.69 -15.43
N TRP A 38 1.83 9.62 -14.98
CA TRP A 38 1.45 8.49 -15.82
C TRP A 38 0.09 8.73 -16.46
N LEU A 39 -0.26 7.95 -17.50
CA LEU A 39 -1.56 8.03 -18.20
C LEU A 39 -2.75 8.07 -17.21
N TYR A 40 -2.57 7.46 -16.02
CA TYR A 40 -3.40 7.58 -14.82
C TYR A 40 -2.53 7.28 -13.56
N SER A 41 -1.61 8.17 -13.14
CA SER A 41 -0.64 8.00 -12.02
C SER A 41 -0.48 6.59 -11.43
N ALA A 42 0.50 5.83 -11.94
CA ALA A 42 0.73 4.44 -11.53
C ALA A 42 1.14 4.35 -10.06
N LEU A 43 0.74 3.24 -9.43
CA LEU A 43 1.47 2.73 -8.27
C LEU A 43 2.69 1.95 -8.74
N ASN A 44 3.85 2.22 -8.14
CA ASN A 44 5.11 1.56 -8.47
C ASN A 44 5.99 1.33 -7.23
N CYS A 45 6.96 0.45 -7.36
CA CYS A 45 8.01 0.17 -6.38
C CYS A 45 9.37 0.44 -7.03
N VAL A 46 10.18 1.29 -6.43
CA VAL A 46 11.53 1.61 -6.90
C VAL A 46 12.52 1.10 -5.86
N PRO A 47 13.27 0.00 -6.12
CA PRO A 47 14.05 -0.68 -5.08
C PRO A 47 15.08 0.19 -4.36
N ASN A 48 15.65 1.16 -5.07
CA ASN A 48 16.73 2.01 -4.57
C ASN A 48 16.23 3.36 -4.03
N ASP A 49 14.93 3.62 -4.09
CA ASP A 49 14.37 4.87 -3.61
C ASP A 49 13.88 4.70 -2.17
N SER A 50 14.61 5.27 -1.22
CA SER A 50 14.30 5.21 0.21
C SER A 50 13.38 6.32 0.68
N SER A 51 12.98 7.26 -0.19
CA SER A 51 12.13 8.38 0.22
C SER A 51 10.86 7.88 0.91
N SER A 52 10.50 8.51 2.03
CA SER A 52 9.28 8.17 2.74
C SER A 52 8.06 8.37 1.84
N PHE A 53 7.19 7.35 1.76
CA PHE A 53 5.91 7.46 1.08
C PHE A 53 4.86 6.68 1.88
N SER A 54 4.04 7.43 2.61
CA SER A 54 3.01 6.85 3.47
C SER A 54 1.66 6.80 2.76
N TRP A 55 0.96 5.71 2.98
CA TRP A 55 -0.43 5.50 2.62
C TRP A 55 -1.30 5.61 3.87
N VAL A 56 -2.52 6.09 3.71
CA VAL A 56 -3.59 5.99 4.69
C VAL A 56 -4.48 4.83 4.26
N ILE A 57 -4.74 3.92 5.20
CA ILE A 57 -5.69 2.82 5.01
C ILE A 57 -6.99 3.19 5.72
N GLU A 58 -8.03 3.36 4.92
CA GLU A 58 -9.37 3.71 5.38
C GLU A 58 -10.27 2.48 5.41
N LYS A 59 -10.92 2.23 6.53
CA LYS A 59 -12.02 1.25 6.58
C LYS A 59 -13.22 1.83 5.85
N VAL A 60 -13.71 1.10 4.87
CA VAL A 60 -14.99 1.40 4.21
C VAL A 60 -16.10 0.62 4.92
N SER A 61 -16.00 -0.71 4.93
CA SER A 61 -16.97 -1.62 5.57
C SER A 61 -16.38 -3.02 5.73
N GLY A 62 -16.55 -3.67 6.87
CA GLY A 62 -15.97 -5.00 7.11
C GLY A 62 -14.47 -5.02 6.76
N ASP A 63 -14.07 -5.95 5.89
CA ASP A 63 -12.70 -6.10 5.38
C ASP A 63 -12.40 -5.23 4.14
N VAL A 64 -13.36 -4.42 3.70
CA VAL A 64 -13.20 -3.49 2.58
C VAL A 64 -12.52 -2.22 3.08
N VAL A 65 -11.41 -1.89 2.43
CA VAL A 65 -10.62 -0.69 2.68
C VAL A 65 -10.48 0.14 1.41
N ALA A 66 -10.05 1.39 1.59
CA ALA A 66 -9.55 2.24 0.53
C ALA A 66 -8.11 2.67 0.88
N LEU A 67 -7.26 2.79 -0.12
CA LEU A 67 -5.87 3.22 0.03
C LEU A 67 -5.72 4.62 -0.55
N SER A 68 -5.19 5.56 0.23
CA SER A 68 -4.90 6.92 -0.25
C SER A 68 -3.48 7.34 0.09
N PRO A 69 -2.74 8.06 -0.77
CA PRO A 69 -1.49 8.69 -0.36
C PRO A 69 -1.74 9.64 0.81
N GLN A 70 -0.90 9.60 1.84
CA GLN A 70 -1.07 10.45 3.02
C GLN A 70 -0.95 11.94 2.68
N SER A 71 -0.03 12.28 1.77
CA SER A 71 0.09 13.63 1.24
C SER A 71 -0.91 13.84 0.11
N HIS A 72 -1.77 14.86 0.25
CA HIS A 72 -2.68 15.27 -0.80
C HIS A 72 -1.90 15.77 -2.02
N TYR A 73 -2.42 15.49 -3.22
CA TYR A 73 -1.88 16.02 -4.46
C TYR A 73 -2.73 17.21 -4.91
N GLY A 74 -2.13 18.39 -5.08
CA GLY A 74 -2.86 19.60 -5.45
C GLY A 74 -3.96 19.99 -4.45
N GLY A 75 -3.77 19.66 -3.16
CA GLY A 75 -4.76 19.88 -2.10
C GLY A 75 -5.87 18.83 -2.02
N MET A 76 -5.91 17.87 -2.95
CA MET A 76 -6.94 16.83 -3.04
C MET A 76 -6.44 15.48 -2.54
N LYS A 77 -7.34 14.75 -1.89
CA LYS A 77 -7.15 13.36 -1.51
C LYS A 77 -7.48 12.47 -2.70
N LEU A 78 -6.58 11.54 -2.99
CA LEU A 78 -6.70 10.58 -4.09
C LEU A 78 -6.77 9.17 -3.55
N TYR A 79 -7.45 8.29 -4.26
CA TYR A 79 -7.60 6.89 -3.89
C TYR A 79 -7.02 5.98 -4.95
N ALA A 80 -6.39 4.88 -4.51
CA ALA A 80 -5.97 3.79 -5.38
C ALA A 80 -7.22 3.07 -5.90
N SER A 81 -7.24 2.87 -7.21
CA SER A 81 -8.33 2.28 -7.97
C SER A 81 -7.82 1.05 -8.68
N VAL A 82 -8.59 -0.04 -8.58
CA VAL A 82 -8.39 -1.29 -9.30
C VAL A 82 -9.47 -1.40 -10.36
N ARG A 83 -9.24 -0.74 -11.49
CA ARG A 83 -10.20 -0.74 -12.59
C ARG A 83 -10.22 -2.11 -13.27
N PRO A 84 -11.41 -2.62 -13.66
CA PRO A 84 -11.53 -3.82 -14.47
C PRO A 84 -11.21 -3.53 -15.95
N ASP A 85 -10.13 -2.81 -16.22
CA ASP A 85 -9.63 -2.58 -17.57
C ASP A 85 -8.65 -3.67 -18.02
N ASN A 86 -8.33 -3.68 -19.32
CA ASN A 86 -7.46 -4.70 -19.92
C ASN A 86 -6.01 -4.70 -19.37
N SER A 87 -5.59 -3.65 -18.66
CA SER A 87 -4.21 -3.49 -18.21
C SER A 87 -4.01 -3.96 -16.77
N TYR A 88 -5.10 -4.09 -16.01
CA TYR A 88 -5.13 -4.48 -14.59
C TYR A 88 -4.21 -3.62 -13.70
N HIS A 89 -3.82 -2.42 -14.15
CA HIS A 89 -2.93 -1.56 -13.38
C HIS A 89 -3.65 -0.96 -12.18
N VAL A 90 -2.97 -0.94 -11.04
CA VAL A 90 -3.44 -0.18 -9.89
C VAL A 90 -2.94 1.25 -10.03
N GLN A 91 -3.87 2.19 -9.95
CA GLN A 91 -3.65 3.57 -10.33
C GLN A 91 -4.29 4.51 -9.32
N VAL A 92 -3.73 5.70 -9.14
CA VAL A 92 -4.51 6.85 -8.67
C VAL A 92 -4.75 7.78 -9.85
N GLN A 93 -5.73 8.67 -9.77
CA GLN A 93 -5.98 9.59 -10.87
C GLN A 93 -4.80 10.54 -11.11
N ALA A 94 -4.57 10.85 -12.39
CA ALA A 94 -3.52 11.77 -12.81
C ALA A 94 -3.90 13.23 -12.55
N PRO A 95 -2.90 14.10 -12.30
CA PRO A 95 -3.12 15.54 -12.29
C PRO A 95 -3.87 15.99 -13.55
N PHE A 96 -4.88 16.83 -13.40
CA PHE A 96 -5.70 17.40 -14.49
C PHE A 96 -6.59 16.44 -15.27
N SER A 97 -6.77 15.20 -14.78
CA SER A 97 -7.82 14.30 -15.30
C SER A 97 -9.21 14.92 -15.12
N ALA A 98 -10.15 14.62 -16.01
CA ALA A 98 -11.54 15.07 -15.86
C ALA A 98 -12.29 14.30 -14.75
N ASP A 99 -11.78 13.12 -14.37
CA ASP A 99 -12.46 12.18 -13.47
C ASP A 99 -11.69 12.03 -12.15
N TRP A 100 -11.56 13.10 -11.37
CA TRP A 100 -10.91 13.04 -10.06
C TRP A 100 -11.70 12.15 -9.10
N ILE A 101 -11.07 11.08 -8.62
CA ILE A 101 -11.64 10.22 -7.60
C ILE A 101 -11.26 10.79 -6.24
N THR A 102 -12.13 11.64 -5.70
CA THR A 102 -11.96 12.26 -4.37
C THR A 102 -12.74 11.55 -3.28
N LYS A 103 -13.39 10.43 -3.62
CA LYS A 103 -14.15 9.58 -2.71
C LYS A 103 -14.01 8.13 -3.16
N ALA A 104 -13.71 7.22 -2.24
CA ALA A 104 -13.64 5.80 -2.54
C ALA A 104 -15.05 5.26 -2.87
N GLN A 105 -15.21 4.67 -4.06
CA GLN A 105 -16.46 4.02 -4.48
C GLN A 105 -16.20 3.02 -5.61
N GLY A 106 -16.81 1.84 -5.58
CA GLY A 106 -16.62 0.87 -6.66
C GLY A 106 -15.16 0.43 -6.77
N ASP A 107 -14.44 0.89 -7.80
CA ASP A 107 -13.09 0.44 -8.14
C ASP A 107 -12.03 0.75 -7.06
N GLU A 108 -12.31 1.66 -6.12
CA GLU A 108 -11.42 1.96 -4.98
C GLU A 108 -11.70 1.09 -3.74
N HIS A 109 -12.72 0.24 -3.79
CA HIS A 109 -12.98 -0.73 -2.73
C HIS A 109 -12.07 -1.93 -2.91
N ILE A 110 -11.15 -2.08 -1.97
CA ILE A 110 -10.13 -3.13 -1.96
C ILE A 110 -10.38 -4.00 -0.74
N THR A 111 -10.52 -5.31 -0.93
CA THR A 111 -10.58 -6.24 0.19
C THR A 111 -9.18 -6.42 0.76
N MET A 112 -9.01 -6.21 2.07
CA MET A 112 -7.76 -6.45 2.79
C MET A 112 -7.90 -7.70 3.66
N THR A 113 -6.99 -8.64 3.51
CA THR A 113 -6.95 -9.86 4.33
C THR A 113 -5.64 -9.92 5.11
N GLU A 114 -5.71 -10.01 6.44
CA GLU A 114 -4.55 -10.28 7.30
C GLU A 114 -4.05 -11.72 7.09
N LEU A 115 -2.74 -11.87 6.87
CA LEU A 115 -2.05 -13.16 6.80
C LEU A 115 -1.23 -13.47 8.06
N GLY A 116 -1.08 -12.48 8.94
CA GLY A 116 -0.43 -12.59 10.24
C GLY A 116 0.31 -11.31 10.59
N PHE A 117 0.09 -10.82 11.81
CA PHE A 117 0.66 -9.56 12.27
C PHE A 117 0.29 -8.39 11.35
N LEU A 118 1.26 -7.67 10.80
CA LEU A 118 1.04 -6.53 9.89
C LEU A 118 1.19 -6.92 8.41
N THR A 119 1.12 -8.22 8.12
CA THR A 119 1.20 -8.77 6.77
C THR A 119 -0.19 -8.97 6.20
N VAL A 120 -0.41 -8.49 4.97
CA VAL A 120 -1.71 -8.47 4.31
C VAL A 120 -1.63 -8.85 2.84
N THR A 121 -2.79 -9.22 2.30
CA THR A 121 -3.04 -9.18 0.85
C THR A 121 -4.13 -8.16 0.55
N PHE A 122 -4.06 -7.59 -0.65
CA PHE A 122 -5.09 -6.69 -1.17
C PHE A 122 -5.71 -7.32 -2.41
N LYS A 123 -7.03 -7.32 -2.48
CA LYS A 123 -7.80 -7.93 -3.58
C LYS A 123 -8.80 -6.93 -4.14
N GLY A 124 -8.73 -6.68 -5.44
CA GLY A 124 -9.68 -5.79 -6.12
C GLY A 124 -11.03 -6.46 -6.37
N LEU A 125 -12.02 -5.67 -6.78
CA LEU A 125 -13.34 -6.18 -7.19
C LEU A 125 -13.28 -7.10 -8.42
N ASN A 126 -12.21 -7.01 -9.21
CA ASN A 126 -11.94 -7.94 -10.31
C ASN A 126 -11.58 -9.37 -9.85
N GLY A 127 -11.54 -9.63 -8.53
CA GLY A 127 -11.29 -10.95 -7.98
C GLY A 127 -9.82 -11.38 -8.02
N GLN A 128 -8.91 -10.49 -8.39
CA GLN A 128 -7.46 -10.72 -8.41
C GLN A 128 -6.78 -9.97 -7.27
N TYR A 129 -5.62 -10.47 -6.86
CA TYR A 129 -4.78 -9.82 -5.86
C TYR A 129 -3.87 -8.77 -6.51
N MET A 130 -3.62 -7.70 -5.77
CA MET A 130 -2.64 -6.69 -6.11
C MET A 130 -1.23 -7.24 -5.90
N ALA A 131 -0.40 -7.25 -6.94
CA ALA A 131 0.96 -7.72 -6.88
C ALA A 131 1.89 -6.75 -7.61
N VAL A 132 3.17 -6.78 -7.24
CA VAL A 132 4.21 -6.08 -7.97
C VAL A 132 4.55 -6.88 -9.23
N ASN A 133 4.43 -6.26 -10.39
CA ASN A 133 4.80 -6.87 -11.66
C ASN A 133 6.28 -7.27 -11.59
N GLY A 134 6.60 -8.51 -12.00
CA GLY A 134 7.96 -9.05 -11.96
C GLY A 134 8.94 -8.43 -12.95
N SER A 135 8.46 -7.61 -13.89
CA SER A 135 9.30 -6.93 -14.88
C SER A 135 9.36 -5.43 -14.58
N GLU A 136 10.58 -4.92 -14.42
CA GLU A 136 10.82 -3.49 -14.24
C GLU A 136 10.45 -2.77 -15.55
N SER A 137 9.68 -1.70 -15.44
CA SER A 137 9.42 -0.80 -16.57
C SER A 137 10.25 0.46 -16.38
N SER A 138 11.07 0.79 -17.37
CA SER A 138 11.69 2.10 -17.48
C SER A 138 11.39 2.70 -18.84
N GLY A 139 11.19 4.01 -18.89
CA GLY A 139 10.92 4.69 -20.14
C GLY A 139 10.57 6.16 -19.97
N VAL A 140 10.74 6.91 -21.05
CA VAL A 140 10.40 8.32 -21.12
C VAL A 140 9.03 8.40 -21.77
N ILE A 141 8.03 8.94 -21.07
CA ILE A 141 6.76 9.30 -21.72
C ILE A 141 6.98 10.65 -22.38
N SER A 142 6.73 10.70 -23.68
CA SER A 142 7.05 11.79 -24.60
C SER A 142 6.47 13.17 -24.25
N THR A 143 5.71 13.29 -23.16
CA THR A 143 5.07 14.54 -22.75
C THR A 143 5.07 14.84 -21.24
N GLY A 144 5.88 14.19 -20.37
CA GLY A 144 5.85 14.62 -18.95
C GLY A 144 6.69 13.93 -17.88
N GLY A 145 7.59 13.01 -18.21
CA GLY A 145 8.58 12.51 -17.24
C GLY A 145 9.12 11.11 -17.52
N SER A 146 10.23 10.79 -16.85
CA SER A 146 10.83 9.45 -16.82
C SER A 146 10.17 8.58 -15.75
N HIS A 147 9.91 7.31 -16.07
CA HIS A 147 9.47 6.31 -15.10
C HIS A 147 10.58 5.30 -14.81
N CYS A 148 10.59 4.78 -13.58
CA CYS A 148 11.44 3.66 -13.17
C CYS A 148 10.70 2.77 -12.15
N GLY A 149 11.17 1.53 -12.01
CA GLY A 149 10.65 0.58 -11.05
C GLY A 149 9.55 -0.35 -11.58
N TYR A 150 9.01 -1.12 -10.64
CA TYR A 150 8.06 -2.19 -10.87
C TYR A 150 6.64 -1.70 -10.62
N ARG A 151 5.73 -1.90 -11.57
CA ARG A 151 4.34 -1.44 -11.42
C ARG A 151 3.52 -2.36 -10.54
N LEU A 152 2.53 -1.80 -9.86
CA LEU A 152 1.51 -2.57 -9.17
C LEU A 152 0.36 -2.94 -10.13
N GLN A 153 -0.09 -4.19 -10.09
CA GLN A 153 -1.20 -4.72 -10.91
C GLN A 153 -2.11 -5.60 -10.07
N SER A 154 -3.41 -5.61 -10.36
CA SER A 154 -4.37 -6.56 -9.81
C SER A 154 -4.59 -7.73 -10.75
N ASN A 155 -3.57 -8.59 -10.87
CA ASN A 155 -3.57 -9.74 -11.79
C ASN A 155 -3.02 -11.03 -11.18
N ALA A 156 -2.65 -11.02 -9.90
CA ALA A 156 -2.21 -12.23 -9.22
C ALA A 156 -3.43 -13.07 -8.82
N SER A 157 -3.41 -14.35 -9.21
CA SER A 157 -4.48 -15.30 -8.88
C SER A 157 -4.28 -15.96 -7.51
N ARG A 158 -3.09 -15.84 -6.93
CA ARG A 158 -2.70 -16.44 -5.65
C ARG A 158 -2.29 -15.37 -4.65
N ALA A 159 -2.66 -15.57 -3.39
CA ALA A 159 -2.32 -14.68 -2.28
C ALA A 159 -0.80 -14.62 -2.01
N ASP A 160 -0.12 -15.76 -2.12
CA ASP A 160 1.33 -15.89 -1.86
C ASP A 160 2.17 -14.96 -2.75
N ASP A 161 1.69 -14.65 -3.96
CA ASP A 161 2.38 -13.80 -4.93
C ASP A 161 2.11 -12.29 -4.71
N ALA A 162 1.27 -11.95 -3.72
CA ALA A 162 0.61 -10.66 -3.59
C ALA A 162 0.57 -10.12 -2.15
N THR A 163 1.63 -10.40 -1.40
CA THR A 163 1.70 -10.10 0.02
C THR A 163 2.49 -8.83 0.31
N PHE A 164 1.99 -8.02 1.24
CA PHE A 164 2.58 -6.76 1.68
C PHE A 164 2.71 -6.74 3.19
N PHE A 165 3.75 -6.08 3.67
CA PHE A 165 3.90 -5.66 5.03
C PHE A 165 3.52 -4.19 5.17
N ILE A 166 2.72 -3.86 6.20
CA ILE A 166 2.35 -2.49 6.54
C ILE A 166 3.29 -1.98 7.64
N ALA A 167 4.23 -1.11 7.29
CA ALA A 167 5.04 -0.41 8.26
C ALA A 167 4.25 0.75 8.86
N VAL A 168 3.45 0.47 9.89
CA VAL A 168 2.57 1.44 10.55
C VAL A 168 3.38 2.62 11.10
N ASP A 169 2.99 3.83 10.72
CA ASP A 169 3.53 5.10 11.20
C ASP A 169 2.62 5.72 12.27
N GLN A 170 1.33 5.82 11.95
CA GLN A 170 0.34 6.39 12.84
C GLN A 170 -0.89 5.52 12.93
N VAL A 171 -1.46 5.49 14.13
CA VAL A 171 -2.80 4.98 14.37
C VAL A 171 -3.70 6.20 14.52
N LEU A 172 -4.73 6.29 13.68
CA LEU A 172 -5.55 7.49 13.48
C LEU A 172 -6.86 7.47 14.27
N GLN A 173 -7.21 6.32 14.86
CA GLN A 173 -8.36 6.16 15.75
C GLN A 173 -7.91 5.73 17.14
N SER A 174 -8.37 6.43 18.18
CA SER A 174 -7.90 6.27 19.56
C SER A 174 -8.17 4.89 20.18
N LYS A 175 -9.18 4.16 19.67
CA LYS A 175 -9.53 2.81 20.12
C LYS A 175 -8.67 1.69 19.53
N ILE A 176 -7.81 2.04 18.57
CA ILE A 176 -6.93 1.09 17.89
C ILE A 176 -5.56 1.08 18.55
N ALA A 177 -5.03 -0.11 18.78
CA ALA A 177 -3.75 -0.34 19.42
C ALA A 177 -2.89 -1.26 18.56
N LEU A 178 -2.30 -0.70 17.49
CA LEU A 178 -1.33 -1.37 16.64
C LEU A 178 0.09 -0.86 16.92
N PRO A 179 1.11 -1.72 16.81
CA PRO A 179 2.48 -1.30 17.03
C PRO A 179 2.96 -0.37 15.91
N LYS A 180 3.56 0.76 16.29
CA LYS A 180 4.30 1.61 15.35
C LYS A 180 5.61 0.94 14.95
N ILE A 181 5.89 0.98 13.66
CA ILE A 181 7.03 0.35 13.00
C ILE A 181 8.04 1.39 12.52
N THR A 182 7.57 2.49 11.91
CA THR A 182 8.45 3.57 11.43
C THR A 182 9.21 4.22 12.59
N GLY A 183 10.41 4.74 12.30
CA GLY A 183 11.28 5.38 13.28
C GLY A 183 12.10 4.43 14.15
N ARG A 184 11.92 3.11 14.01
CA ARG A 184 12.81 2.09 14.58
C ARG A 184 14.06 1.93 13.71
N SER A 185 15.20 1.69 14.35
CA SER A 185 16.42 1.32 13.65
C SER A 185 16.28 -0.05 12.96
N PRO A 186 17.06 -0.34 11.91
CA PRO A 186 17.06 -1.65 11.26
C PRO A 186 17.27 -2.81 12.25
N GLU A 187 18.17 -2.66 13.23
CA GLU A 187 18.45 -3.69 14.23
C GLU A 187 17.26 -3.95 15.15
N GLU A 188 16.55 -2.90 15.58
CA GLU A 188 15.33 -3.03 16.36
C GLU A 188 14.22 -3.71 15.56
N LEU A 189 14.09 -3.37 14.28
CA LEU A 189 13.11 -3.97 13.38
C LEU A 189 13.36 -5.46 13.16
N VAL A 190 14.61 -5.85 12.90
CA VAL A 190 14.98 -7.27 12.74
C VAL A 190 14.56 -8.07 13.97
N ASN A 191 14.91 -7.59 15.16
CA ASN A 191 14.55 -8.24 16.42
C ASN A 191 13.03 -8.25 16.67
N PHE A 192 12.36 -7.13 16.39
CA PHE A 192 10.94 -6.95 16.64
C PHE A 192 10.08 -7.83 15.73
N LEU A 193 10.40 -7.87 14.44
CA LEU A 193 9.71 -8.63 13.41
C LEU A 193 10.05 -10.13 13.51
N GLY A 194 11.31 -10.48 13.77
CA GLY A 194 11.73 -11.88 13.96
C GLY A 194 11.02 -12.56 15.12
N LYS A 195 10.82 -11.86 16.25
CA LYS A 195 10.04 -12.37 17.39
C LYS A 195 8.56 -12.62 17.08
N ARG A 196 8.04 -12.00 16.02
CA ARG A 196 6.63 -12.10 15.59
C ARG A 196 6.46 -13.01 14.37
N GLY A 197 7.52 -13.69 13.92
CA GLY A 197 7.46 -14.66 12.83
C GLY A 197 7.17 -14.06 11.46
N VAL A 198 7.45 -12.76 11.26
CA VAL A 198 7.26 -12.12 9.96
C VAL A 198 8.29 -12.66 8.97
N GLU A 199 7.86 -13.14 7.81
CA GLU A 199 8.76 -13.60 6.75
C GLU A 199 9.55 -12.44 6.12
N ASN A 200 10.73 -12.72 5.58
CA ASN A 200 11.62 -11.72 4.95
C ASN A 200 11.92 -10.48 5.81
N PHE A 201 11.79 -10.60 7.14
CA PHE A 201 11.88 -9.49 8.09
C PHE A 201 13.19 -8.68 7.99
N ALA A 202 14.31 -9.31 7.62
CA ALA A 202 15.57 -8.61 7.43
C ALA A 202 15.53 -7.66 6.23
N GLN A 203 14.91 -8.07 5.12
CA GLN A 203 14.74 -7.23 3.93
C GLN A 203 13.74 -6.10 4.20
N ILE A 204 12.64 -6.39 4.89
CA ILE A 204 11.67 -5.38 5.34
C ILE A 204 12.35 -4.35 6.25
N ALA A 205 13.14 -4.78 7.23
CA ALA A 205 13.86 -3.90 8.14
C ALA A 205 14.82 -2.94 7.42
N LEU A 206 15.52 -3.43 6.38
CA LEU A 206 16.38 -2.60 5.54
C LEU A 206 15.60 -1.55 4.74
N GLN A 207 14.35 -1.83 4.37
CA GLN A 207 13.53 -0.89 3.60
C GLN A 207 12.85 0.15 4.49
N VAL A 208 12.40 -0.23 5.69
CA VAL A 208 11.81 0.70 6.66
C VAL A 208 12.86 1.61 7.30
N GLY A 209 14.05 1.07 7.62
CA GLY A 209 15.09 1.80 8.34
C GLY A 209 16.01 2.68 7.47
N ARG A 210 15.70 2.85 6.19
CA ARG A 210 16.37 3.75 5.24
C ARG A 210 15.45 4.92 4.88
#